data_AF-A0A370K8F6-F1
#
_entry.id   AF-A0A370K8F6-F1
#
_cell.length_a   1.000
_cell.length_b   1.000
_cell.length_c   1.000
_cell.angle_alpha   90.00
_cell.angle_beta   90.00
_cell.angle_gamma   90.00
#
_symmetry.space_group_name_H-M   'P 1'
#
loop_
_entity.id
_entity.type
_entity.pdbx_description
1 polymer ?
#
loop_
_entity_poly.entity_id
_entity_poly.type
_entity_poly.pdbx_seq_one_letter_code
_entity_poly.pdbx_strand_id
1 'polypeptide(L)'
;MSQIVQQAEQHLTAELISIGNPDILYLRCFRTGARRELALSRTAQQLYLWSEPVWERANPTHQGMRKRRYAAEDPRIHTLEANAPRLYAGHAADYWQFPTLGDLQTFVAWYKAL
;
A
#
# COMPACT_ATOMS: atom_id res chain seq x y z
N MET A 1 8.35 4.81 14.54
CA MET A 1 7.25 4.07 13.90
C MET A 1 6.22 3.73 14.98
N SER A 2 4.92 3.86 14.71
CA SER A 2 3.88 3.53 15.69
C SER A 2 3.70 2.00 15.81
N GLN A 3 3.19 1.54 16.96
CA GLN A 3 2.97 0.11 17.22
C GLN A 3 2.03 -0.53 16.18
N ILE A 4 0.96 0.17 15.78
CA ILE A 4 0.00 -0.35 14.79
C ILE A 4 0.64 -0.49 13.40
N VAL A 5 1.52 0.43 13.01
CA VAL A 5 2.27 0.35 11.74
C VAL A 5 3.28 -0.80 11.77
N GLN A 6 3.93 -1.03 12.92
CA GLN A 6 4.82 -2.18 13.09
C GLN A 6 4.08 -3.51 12.96
N GLN A 7 2.90 -3.63 13.58
CA GLN A 7 2.05 -4.83 13.46
C GLN A 7 1.56 -5.03 12.02
N ALA A 8 1.15 -3.96 11.35
CA ALA A 8 0.78 -4.00 9.94
C ALA A 8 1.95 -4.48 9.08
N GLU A 9 3.14 -3.94 9.26
CA GLU A 9 4.32 -4.36 8.51
C GLU A 9 4.67 -5.83 8.73
N GLN A 10 4.62 -6.31 9.98
CA GLN A 10 4.84 -7.72 10.31
C GLN A 10 3.81 -8.61 9.60
N HIS A 11 2.53 -8.23 9.63
CA HIS A 11 1.47 -8.96 8.95
C HIS A 11 1.70 -8.99 7.43
N LEU A 12 1.97 -7.84 6.79
CA LEU A 12 2.23 -7.76 5.35
C LEU A 12 3.46 -8.57 4.94
N THR A 13 4.50 -8.59 5.78
CA THR A 13 5.72 -9.39 5.54
C THR A 13 5.44 -10.89 5.58
N ALA A 14 4.50 -11.34 6.42
CA ALA A 14 4.07 -12.74 6.46
C ALA A 14 3.21 -13.13 5.25
N GLU A 15 2.42 -12.19 4.72
CA GLU A 15 1.41 -12.46 3.69
C GLU A 15 1.84 -12.19 2.24
N LEU A 16 2.90 -11.38 2.05
CA LEU A 16 3.31 -10.83 0.75
C LEU A 16 4.82 -10.95 0.54
N ILE A 17 5.23 -10.85 -0.72
CA ILE A 17 6.65 -10.83 -1.09
C ILE A 17 7.19 -9.43 -0.81
N SER A 18 8.14 -9.29 0.11
CA SER A 18 8.84 -8.01 0.32
C SER A 18 9.68 -7.64 -0.91
N ILE A 19 9.61 -6.38 -1.35
CA ILE A 19 10.41 -5.85 -2.47
C ILE A 19 11.07 -4.53 -2.09
N GLY A 20 11.99 -4.04 -2.92
CA GLY A 20 12.74 -2.80 -2.68
C GLY A 20 13.75 -2.93 -1.54
N ASN A 21 14.39 -1.80 -1.19
CA ASN A 21 15.39 -1.74 -0.14
C ASN A 21 14.72 -1.80 1.26
N PRO A 22 15.08 -2.78 2.12
CA PRO A 22 14.53 -2.91 3.47
C PRO A 22 14.89 -1.79 4.44
N ASP A 23 16.00 -1.11 4.21
CA ASP A 23 16.55 -0.10 5.12
C ASP A 23 15.90 1.28 4.94
N ILE A 24 14.92 1.39 4.04
CA ILE A 24 14.18 2.62 3.83
C ILE A 24 13.32 2.94 5.04
N LEU A 25 13.61 4.07 5.69
CA LEU A 25 12.96 4.48 6.93
C LEU A 25 11.48 4.85 6.74
N TYR A 26 11.09 5.32 5.55
CA TYR A 26 9.79 5.97 5.34
C TYR A 26 8.68 5.06 4.83
N LEU A 27 9.03 3.91 4.22
CA LEU A 27 8.07 2.99 3.66
C LEU A 27 8.63 1.56 3.58
N ARG A 28 7.73 0.59 3.51
CA ARG A 28 8.03 -0.81 3.18
C ARG A 28 7.21 -1.25 1.98
N CYS A 29 7.87 -1.77 0.95
CA CYS A 29 7.22 -2.22 -0.28
C CYS A 29 6.99 -3.73 -0.30
N PHE A 30 5.89 -4.12 -0.95
CA PHE A 30 5.48 -5.51 -1.09
C PHE A 30 4.93 -5.78 -2.49
N ARG A 31 4.88 -7.06 -2.84
CA ARG A 31 4.29 -7.57 -4.07
C ARG A 31 3.42 -8.79 -3.80
N THR A 32 2.28 -8.87 -4.46
CA THR A 32 1.40 -10.05 -4.43
C THR A 32 1.94 -11.15 -5.36
N GLY A 33 1.41 -12.37 -5.24
CA GLY A 33 1.71 -13.46 -6.19
C GLY A 33 1.33 -13.11 -7.63
N ALA A 34 0.29 -12.30 -7.83
CA ALA A 34 -0.14 -11.76 -9.12
C ALA A 34 0.71 -10.58 -9.63
N ARG A 35 1.87 -10.34 -9.00
CA ARG A 35 2.83 -9.26 -9.30
C ARG A 35 2.31 -7.84 -9.07
N ARG A 36 1.20 -7.66 -8.35
CA ARG A 36 0.71 -6.32 -7.98
C ARG A 36 1.53 -5.73 -6.84
N GLU A 37 1.80 -4.44 -6.88
CA GLU A 37 2.63 -3.76 -5.86
C GLU A 37 1.80 -3.03 -4.80
N LEU A 38 2.38 -2.95 -3.61
CA LEU A 38 1.86 -2.25 -2.43
C LEU A 38 3.00 -1.55 -1.69
N ALA A 39 2.74 -0.42 -1.03
CA ALA A 39 3.73 0.20 -0.16
C ALA A 39 3.09 0.77 1.13
N LEU A 40 3.55 0.28 2.29
CA LEU A 40 3.11 0.75 3.61
C LEU A 40 3.97 1.92 4.06
N SER A 41 3.35 3.01 4.53
CA SER A 41 4.08 4.13 5.13
C SER A 41 4.51 3.82 6.57
N ARG A 42 5.79 4.04 6.88
CA ARG A 42 6.40 3.78 8.21
C ARG A 42 6.41 5.00 9.13
N THR A 43 6.32 6.21 8.58
CA THR A 43 6.40 7.46 9.35
C THR A 43 5.05 7.97 9.84
N ALA A 44 3.95 7.45 9.31
CA ALA A 44 2.63 7.86 9.75
C ALA A 44 2.29 7.28 11.12
N GLN A 45 1.43 7.99 11.85
CA GLN A 45 0.84 7.46 13.10
C GLN A 45 -0.31 6.47 12.82
N GLN A 46 -0.89 6.54 11.62
CA GLN A 46 -1.98 5.70 11.15
C GLN A 46 -1.53 4.79 10.00
N LEU A 47 -2.38 3.83 9.64
CA LEU A 47 -2.11 2.87 8.58
C LEU A 47 -2.40 3.48 7.21
N TYR A 48 -1.34 3.89 6.53
CA TYR A 48 -1.43 4.37 5.15
C TYR A 48 -0.73 3.43 4.18
N LEU A 49 -1.41 3.13 3.07
CA LEU A 49 -0.94 2.19 2.06
C LEU A 49 -1.11 2.77 0.66
N TRP A 50 -0.14 2.53 -0.19
CA TRP A 50 -0.23 2.74 -1.63
C TRP A 50 -0.57 1.42 -2.32
N SER A 51 -1.40 1.47 -3.36
CA SER A 51 -1.68 0.33 -4.24
C SER A 51 -1.81 0.77 -5.71
N GLU A 52 -1.76 -0.20 -6.61
CA GLU A 52 -2.25 -0.03 -7.99
C GLU A 52 -3.74 0.38 -7.99
N PRO A 53 -4.27 0.95 -9.09
CA PRO A 53 -5.62 1.49 -9.11
C PRO A 53 -6.63 0.35 -9.11
N VAL A 54 -7.35 0.18 -8.00
CA VAL A 54 -8.28 -0.94 -7.79
C VAL A 54 -9.67 -0.49 -7.35
N TRP A 55 -9.90 0.82 -7.31
CA TRP A 55 -11.17 1.43 -6.91
C TRP A 55 -12.42 0.80 -7.54
N GLU A 56 -12.42 0.60 -8.86
CA GLU A 56 -13.59 0.09 -9.60
C GLU A 56 -13.98 -1.34 -9.17
N ARG A 57 -13.07 -2.06 -8.52
CA ARG A 57 -13.29 -3.42 -8.01
C ARG A 57 -13.53 -3.45 -6.50
N ALA A 58 -13.30 -2.34 -5.81
CA ALA A 58 -13.39 -2.26 -4.36
C ALA A 58 -14.85 -2.32 -3.92
N ASN A 59 -15.15 -3.13 -2.91
CA ASN A 59 -16.46 -3.13 -2.26
C ASN A 59 -16.70 -1.78 -1.53
N PRO A 60 -17.96 -1.43 -1.17
CA PRO A 60 -18.26 -0.16 -0.51
C PRO A 60 -17.46 0.10 0.78
N THR A 61 -17.17 -0.96 1.55
CA THR A 61 -16.37 -0.87 2.78
C THR A 61 -14.95 -0.38 2.49
N HIS A 62 -14.26 -0.98 1.53
CA HIS A 62 -12.91 -0.56 1.14
C HIS A 62 -12.94 0.81 0.46
N GLN A 63 -13.98 1.11 -0.32
CA GLN A 63 -14.13 2.41 -0.98
C GLN A 63 -14.14 3.57 0.03
N GLY A 64 -14.78 3.40 1.19
CA GLY A 64 -14.74 4.40 2.27
C GLY A 64 -13.34 4.68 2.84
N MET A 65 -12.37 3.79 2.61
CA MET A 65 -11.00 3.90 3.12
C MET A 65 -10.03 4.58 2.14
N ARG A 66 -10.45 4.87 0.90
CA ARG A 66 -9.58 5.57 -0.05
C ARG A 66 -9.48 7.04 0.33
N LYS A 67 -8.25 7.49 0.60
CA LYS A 67 -7.96 8.89 0.89
C LYS A 67 -7.79 9.71 -0.37
N ARG A 68 -7.10 9.15 -1.39
CA ARG A 68 -6.81 9.86 -2.64
C ARG A 68 -6.57 8.89 -3.78
N ARG A 69 -7.00 9.29 -4.98
CA ARG A 69 -6.52 8.72 -6.25
C ARG A 69 -5.45 9.62 -6.83
N TYR A 70 -4.37 9.02 -7.31
CA TYR A 70 -3.31 9.68 -8.05
C TYR A 70 -3.39 9.30 -9.52
N ALA A 71 -3.52 10.29 -10.40
CA ALA A 71 -3.34 10.14 -11.83
C ALA A 71 -1.87 9.83 -12.17
N ALA A 72 -1.58 9.28 -13.35
CA ALA A 72 -0.25 8.79 -13.72
C ALA A 72 0.83 9.88 -13.66
N GLU A 73 0.42 11.12 -13.91
CA GLU A 73 1.22 12.35 -13.93
C GLU A 73 1.33 13.04 -12.57
N ASP A 74 0.52 12.63 -11.58
CA ASP A 74 0.54 13.28 -10.26
C ASP A 74 1.87 13.02 -9.54
N PRO A 75 2.49 14.05 -8.94
CA PRO A 75 3.71 13.90 -8.17
C PRO A 75 3.48 13.03 -6.92
N ARG A 76 4.45 12.17 -6.64
CA ARG A 76 4.46 11.23 -5.50
C ARG A 76 5.83 11.20 -4.85
N ILE A 77 5.93 10.51 -3.72
CA ILE A 77 7.22 10.32 -3.05
C ILE A 77 8.19 9.57 -3.98
N HIS A 78 9.33 10.19 -4.27
CA HIS A 78 10.37 9.64 -5.17
C HIS A 78 10.86 8.26 -4.74
N THR A 79 10.78 7.94 -3.45
CA THR A 79 11.18 6.63 -2.93
C THR A 79 10.39 5.47 -3.55
N LEU A 80 9.18 5.70 -4.08
CA LEU A 80 8.44 4.66 -4.80
C LEU A 80 9.12 4.25 -6.11
N GLU A 81 9.80 5.17 -6.80
CA GLU A 81 10.41 4.94 -8.11
C GLU A 81 11.34 3.72 -8.12
N ALA A 82 12.27 3.66 -7.15
CA ALA A 82 13.26 2.59 -7.06
C ALA A 82 12.76 1.32 -6.34
N ASN A 83 11.59 1.36 -5.68
CA ASN A 83 11.18 0.32 -4.72
C ASN A 83 9.83 -0.33 -5.02
N ALA A 84 8.92 0.41 -5.66
CA ALA A 84 7.63 -0.05 -6.13
C ALA A 84 7.25 0.77 -7.38
N PRO A 85 7.95 0.58 -8.51
CA PRO A 85 7.83 1.42 -9.70
C PRO A 85 6.41 1.45 -10.28
N ARG A 86 5.59 0.42 -10.07
CA ARG A 86 4.18 0.41 -10.53
C ARG A 86 3.29 1.37 -9.75
N LEU A 87 3.79 1.91 -8.64
CA LEU A 87 3.12 2.90 -7.80
C LEU A 87 3.65 4.32 -8.04
N TYR A 88 4.56 4.51 -9.00
CA TYR A 88 5.21 5.78 -9.29
C TYR A 88 4.69 6.42 -10.60
N ALA A 89 5.31 7.53 -11.02
CA ALA A 89 4.96 8.28 -12.22
C ALA A 89 4.87 7.37 -13.46
N GLY A 90 3.89 7.65 -14.33
CA GLY A 90 3.54 6.80 -15.47
C GLY A 90 2.50 5.72 -15.16
N HIS A 91 2.17 5.50 -13.89
CA HIS A 91 1.12 4.57 -13.46
C HIS A 91 0.15 5.26 -12.52
N ALA A 92 -1.17 5.08 -12.65
CA ALA A 92 -2.10 5.55 -11.63
C ALA A 92 -1.90 4.76 -10.32
N ALA A 93 -2.26 5.36 -9.18
CA ALA A 93 -2.19 4.71 -7.88
C ALA A 93 -3.32 5.17 -6.96
N ASP A 94 -3.72 4.32 -6.02
CA ASP A 94 -4.64 4.69 -4.94
C ASP A 94 -3.87 4.77 -3.62
N TYR A 95 -4.23 5.75 -2.79
CA TYR A 95 -3.69 5.94 -1.45
C TYR A 95 -4.80 5.77 -0.42
N TRP A 96 -4.59 4.85 0.50
CA TRP A 96 -5.59 4.35 1.44
C TRP A 96 -5.23 4.73 2.86
N GLN A 97 -6.26 4.90 3.69
CA GLN A 97 -6.13 5.09 5.13
C GLN A 97 -7.02 4.07 5.84
N PHE A 98 -6.41 3.16 6.59
CA PHE A 98 -7.13 2.13 7.32
C PHE A 98 -7.33 2.56 8.79
N PRO A 99 -8.57 2.57 9.30
CA PRO A 99 -8.84 2.88 10.70
C PRO A 99 -8.23 1.86 11.67
N THR A 100 -8.28 0.58 11.30
CA THR A 100 -7.80 -0.52 12.14
C THR A 100 -6.88 -1.47 11.38
N LEU A 101 -6.14 -2.30 12.12
CA LEU A 101 -5.36 -3.39 11.54
C LEU A 101 -6.25 -4.41 10.81
N GLY A 102 -7.45 -4.70 11.34
CA GLY A 102 -8.40 -5.63 10.71
C GLY A 102 -8.90 -5.15 9.35
N ASP A 103 -9.11 -3.84 9.19
CA ASP A 103 -9.48 -3.24 7.91
C ASP A 103 -8.37 -3.43 6.87
N LEU A 104 -7.11 -3.18 7.26
CA LEU A 104 -5.95 -3.43 6.39
C LEU A 104 -5.84 -4.91 6.00
N GLN A 105 -5.99 -5.82 6.95
CA GLN A 105 -5.92 -7.26 6.72
C GLN A 105 -6.99 -7.72 5.71
N THR A 106 -8.22 -7.26 5.87
CA THR A 106 -9.34 -7.56 4.97
C THR A 106 -9.08 -7.01 3.56
N PHE A 107 -8.58 -5.78 3.47
CA PHE A 107 -8.19 -5.18 2.19
C PHE A 107 -7.09 -5.98 1.50
N VAL A 108 -6.04 -6.38 2.23
CA VAL A 108 -4.90 -7.12 1.65
C VAL A 108 -5.34 -8.50 1.17
N ALA A 109 -6.17 -9.20 1.94
CA ALA A 109 -6.72 -10.50 1.54
C ALA A 109 -7.52 -10.39 0.23
N TRP A 110 -8.37 -9.37 0.10
CA TRP A 110 -9.09 -9.07 -1.13
C TRP A 110 -8.15 -8.69 -2.28
N TYR A 111 -7.18 -7.80 -2.04
CA TYR A 111 -6.24 -7.32 -3.07
C TYR A 111 -5.37 -8.45 -3.64
N LYS A 112 -5.00 -9.44 -2.82
CA LYS A 112 -4.27 -10.64 -3.26
C LYS A 112 -5.06 -11.48 -4.27
N ALA A 113 -6.40 -11.40 -4.24
CA ALA A 113 -7.28 -12.18 -5.11
C ALA A 113 -7.65 -11.48 -6.44
N LEU A 114 -7.13 -10.27 -6.69
CA LEU A 114 -7.40 -9.45 -7.89
C LEU A 114 -6.45 -9.68 -9.08
#